data_AF-A0A1I3M2C1-F1
#
_entry.id   AF-A0A1I3M2C1-F1
#
_cell.length_a   1.000
_cell.length_b   1.000
_cell.length_c   1.000
_cell.angle_alpha   90.00
_cell.angle_beta   90.00
_cell.angle_gamma   90.00
#
_symmetry.space_group_name_H-M   'P 1'
#
loop_
_entity.id
_entity.type
_entity.pdbx_description
1 polymer ?
#
loop_
_entity_poly.entity_id
_entity_poly.type
_entity_poly.pdbx_seq_one_letter_code
_entity_poly.pdbx_strand_id
1 'polypeptide(L)' 'MVQTSRCHDGTTAGLYGGPGGGATLEAAGAVSGGDFPPWKARLQTALALSLTDEGESGTALERVAAAFEDVSPFGRW' A
#
# COMPACT_ATOMS: atom_id res chain seq x y z
N MET A 1 -5.95 -5.17 0.98
CA MET A 1 -6.15 -4.41 -0.29
C MET A 1 -5.19 -3.24 -0.29
N VAL A 2 -4.63 -2.85 -1.45
CA VAL A 2 -3.66 -1.74 -1.56
C VAL A 2 -4.27 -0.59 -2.35
N GLN A 3 -4.22 0.63 -1.81
CA GLN A 3 -4.73 1.85 -2.45
C GLN A 3 -3.59 2.64 -3.10
N THR A 4 -3.79 3.03 -4.36
CA THR A 4 -2.84 3.85 -5.14
C THR A 4 -3.57 4.99 -5.85
N SER A 5 -2.82 5.98 -6.33
CA SER A 5 -3.38 7.05 -7.15
C SER A 5 -3.32 6.73 -8.65
N ARG A 6 -4.22 7.33 -9.43
CA ARG A 6 -4.08 7.43 -10.90
C ARG A 6 -3.29 8.67 -11.32
N CYS A 7 -3.05 9.60 -10.39
CA CYS A 7 -2.20 10.75 -10.65
C CYS A 7 -0.80 10.26 -11.01
N HIS A 8 -0.15 10.99 -11.91
CA HIS A 8 1.18 10.64 -12.38
C HIS A 8 2.23 10.69 -11.26
N ASP A 9 2.01 11.55 -10.28
CA ASP A 9 2.94 11.82 -9.18
C ASP A 9 2.14 12.21 -7.91
N GLY A 10 2.73 11.94 -6.75
CA GLY A 10 2.20 12.27 -5.45
C GLY A 10 1.55 11.09 -4.70
N THR A 11 1.61 11.17 -3.38
CA THR A 11 1.07 10.16 -2.46
C THR A 11 -0.45 10.25 -2.32
N THR A 12 -1.05 9.13 -1.91
CA THR A 12 -2.48 9.06 -1.56
C THR A 12 -2.66 9.12 -0.05
N ALA A 13 -3.49 10.06 0.42
CA ALA A 13 -3.85 10.18 1.83
C ALA A 13 -5.36 10.07 2.03
N GLY A 14 -5.79 9.49 3.15
CA GLY A 14 -7.17 9.36 3.58
C GLY A 14 -7.82 10.69 4.01
N LEU A 15 -7.92 11.66 3.10
CA LEU A 15 -8.51 12.97 3.41
C LEU A 15 -10.05 12.97 3.36
N TYR A 16 -10.63 12.07 2.57
CA TYR A 16 -12.09 12.02 2.37
C TYR A 16 -12.71 10.87 3.17
N GLY A 17 -13.67 11.19 4.05
CA GLY A 17 -14.35 10.24 4.95
C GLY A 17 -15.78 9.84 4.56
N GLY A 18 -16.19 10.10 3.32
CA GLY A 18 -17.47 9.59 2.80
C GLY A 18 -17.43 8.06 2.57
N PRO A 19 -18.58 7.40 2.34
CA PRO A 19 -18.61 5.98 2.01
C PRO A 19 -17.71 5.65 0.81
N GLY A 20 -16.68 4.82 1.04
CA GLY A 20 -15.67 4.46 0.03
C GLY A 20 -14.56 5.50 -0.17
N GLY A 21 -14.53 6.57 0.62
CA GLY A 21 -13.44 7.54 0.66
C GLY A 21 -12.17 6.96 1.29
N GLY A 22 -11.02 7.56 1.00
CA GLY A 22 -9.72 7.08 1.47
C GLY A 22 -9.64 6.88 2.99
N ALA A 23 -10.22 7.78 3.78
CA ALA A 23 -10.22 7.64 5.25
C ALA A 23 -11.02 6.42 5.72
N THR A 24 -12.14 6.13 5.04
CA THR A 24 -12.97 4.95 5.34
C THR A 24 -12.26 3.66 4.92
N LEU A 25 -11.52 3.69 3.81
CA LEU A 25 -10.73 2.54 3.36
C LEU A 25 -9.55 2.26 4.29
N GLU A 26 -8.84 3.30 4.74
CA GLU A 26 -7.78 3.17 5.75
C GLU A 26 -8.32 2.60 7.06
N ALA A 27 -9.45 3.12 7.56
CA ALA A 27 -10.12 2.58 8.75
C ALA A 27 -10.57 1.11 8.59
N ALA A 28 -10.81 0.66 7.35
CA ALA A 28 -11.12 -0.73 7.03
C ALA A 28 -9.88 -1.62 6.82
N GLY A 29 -8.66 -1.08 7.01
CA GLY A 29 -7.41 -1.83 6.86
C GLY A 29 -6.82 -1.84 5.44
N ALA A 30 -7.19 -0.87 4.59
CA ALA A 30 -6.48 -0.68 3.32
C ALA A 30 -5.04 -0.22 3.58
N VAL A 31 -4.09 -0.81 2.86
CA VAL A 31 -2.67 -0.45 2.89
C VAL A 31 -2.44 0.68 1.88
N SER A 32 -1.76 1.75 2.29
CA SER A 32 -1.34 2.80 1.36
C SER A 32 -0.21 2.29 0.47
N GLY A 33 -0.35 2.46 -0.85
CA GLY A 33 0.71 2.19 -1.81
C GLY A 33 1.74 3.32 -1.93
N GLY A 34 1.60 4.38 -1.12
CA GLY A 34 2.48 5.54 -1.16
C GLY A 34 2.50 6.22 -2.53
N ASP A 35 3.71 6.47 -3.02
CA ASP A 35 3.98 7.12 -4.32
C ASP A 35 4.11 6.11 -5.48
N PHE A 36 3.79 4.84 -5.26
CA PHE A 36 3.83 3.87 -6.34
C PHE A 36 2.64 4.04 -7.28
N PRO A 37 2.88 4.12 -8.61
CA PRO A 37 1.80 3.93 -9.57
C PRO A 37 1.23 2.51 -9.44
N PRO A 38 -0.04 2.28 -9.84
CA PRO A 38 -0.76 1.04 -9.57
C PRO A 38 -0.03 -0.24 -10.00
N TRP A 39 0.71 -0.18 -11.10
CA TRP A 39 1.45 -1.33 -11.64
C TRP A 39 2.68 -1.71 -10.80
N LYS A 40 3.38 -0.74 -10.18
CA LYS A 40 4.48 -1.03 -9.24
C LYS A 40 3.95 -1.60 -7.94
N ALA A 41 2.87 -1.01 -7.40
CA ALA A 41 2.23 -1.52 -6.20
C ALA A 41 1.70 -2.96 -6.39
N ARG A 42 1.18 -3.29 -7.59
CA ARG A 42 0.78 -4.66 -7.92
C ARG A 42 1.94 -5.65 -7.83
N LEU A 43 3.11 -5.28 -8.38
CA LEU A 43 4.30 -6.14 -8.33
C LEU A 43 4.83 -6.31 -6.90
N GLN A 44 4.94 -5.23 -6.13
CA GLN A 44 5.35 -5.27 -4.72
C GLN A 44 4.41 -6.14 -3.88
N THR A 45 3.10 -6.02 -4.10
CA THR A 45 2.09 -6.85 -3.43
C THR A 45 2.26 -8.33 -3.79
N ALA A 46 2.45 -8.64 -5.07
CA ALA A 46 2.66 -10.01 -5.52
C ALA A 46 3.93 -10.62 -4.91
N LEU A 47 5.01 -9.83 -4.82
CA LEU A 47 6.26 -10.24 -4.20
C LEU A 47 6.06 -10.51 -2.70
N ALA A 48 5.47 -9.56 -1.96
CA ALA A 48 5.17 -9.70 -0.53
C ALA A 48 4.30 -10.93 -0.20
N LEU A 49 3.39 -11.31 -1.09
CA LEU A 49 2.57 -12.51 -0.94
C LEU A 49 3.31 -13.80 -1.30
N SER A 50 4.31 -13.73 -2.18
CA SER A 50 5.14 -14.87 -2.59
C SER A 50 6.26 -15.21 -1.59
N LEU A 51 6.66 -14.24 -0.77
CA LEU A 51 7.56 -14.45 0.35
C LEU A 51 6.77 -15.20 1.44
N THR A 52 6.91 -16.52 1.40
CA THR A 52 6.51 -17.44 2.47
C THR A 52 7.77 -18.17 2.90
N ASP A 53 8.70 -17.45 3.53
CA ASP A 53 9.87 -18.11 4.11
C ASP A 53 9.45 -18.95 5.32
N GLU A 54 10.11 -20.09 5.53
CA GLU A 54 9.95 -20.91 6.74
C GLU A 54 10.44 -20.11 7.96
N GLY A 55 9.53 -19.39 8.60
CA GLY A 55 9.81 -18.59 9.81
C GLY A 55 9.16 -17.22 9.83
N GLU A 56 8.65 -16.73 8.70
CA GLU A 56 7.99 -15.43 8.63
C GLU A 56 6.58 -15.53 9.25
N SER A 57 6.46 -15.07 10.50
CA SER A 57 5.20 -15.08 11.25
C SER A 57 4.40 -13.82 10.95
N GLY A 58 3.23 -13.97 10.33
CA GLY A 58 2.32 -12.86 10.05
C GLY A 58 1.23 -13.21 9.04
N THR A 59 0.07 -12.58 9.18
CA THR A 59 -1.00 -12.61 8.20
C THR A 59 -0.52 -12.04 6.86
N ALA A 60 -1.19 -12.41 5.76
CA ALA A 60 -0.90 -11.84 4.45
C ALA A 60 -1.02 -10.30 4.43
N LEU A 61 -1.90 -9.74 5.27
CA LEU A 61 -2.07 -8.30 5.39
C LEU A 61 -0.86 -7.62 6.04
N GLU A 62 -0.32 -8.20 7.12
CA GLU A 62 0.86 -7.67 7.81
C GLU A 62 2.10 -7.69 6.91
N ARG A 63 2.30 -8.77 6.15
CA ARG A 63 3.39 -8.85 5.17
C ARG A 63 3.28 -7.80 4.07
N VAL A 64 2.07 -7.61 3.54
CA VAL A 64 1.83 -6.55 2.56
C VAL A 64 2.05 -5.18 3.21
N ALA A 65 1.55 -4.92 4.42
CA ALA A 65 1.75 -3.65 5.11
C ALA A 65 3.24 -3.33 5.32
N ALA A 66 4.02 -4.29 5.81
CA ALA A 66 5.47 -4.16 5.99
C ALA A 66 6.19 -3.85 4.67
N ALA A 67 5.79 -4.50 3.56
CA ALA A 67 6.38 -4.27 2.24
C ALA A 67 6.13 -2.86 1.67
N PHE A 68 5.21 -2.08 2.26
CA PHE A 68 4.90 -0.70 1.88
C PHE A 68 5.33 0.34 2.95
N GLU A 69 5.90 -0.08 4.08
CA GLU A 69 6.27 0.81 5.20
C GLU A 69 7.42 1.78 4.82
N ASP A 70 8.35 1.33 3.97
CA ASP A 70 9.49 2.12 3.47
C ASP A 70 9.21 2.88 2.15
N VAL A 71 7.97 2.83 1.62
CA VAL A 71 7.60 3.60 0.43
C VAL A 71 7.36 5.06 0.83
N SER A 72 8.44 5.74 1.20
CA SER A 72 8.47 7.16 1.57
C SER A 72 8.04 8.04 0.38
N PRO A 73 7.26 9.12 0.64
CA PRO A 73 6.75 10.06 -0.37
C PRO A 73 7.81 10.95 -1.04
N PHE A 74 9.10 10.77 -0.76
CA PHE A 74 10.16 11.63 -1.28
C PHE A 74 11.34 10.85 -1.86
N GLY A 75 11.16 10.35 -3.08
CA GLY A 75 12.26 10.17 -4.02
C GLY A 75 12.46 11.46 -4.84
N ARG A 76 13.00 12.52 -4.22
CA ARG A 76 13.33 13.77 -4.94
C ARG A 76 14.47 13.53 -5.93
N TRP A 77 14.20 13.80 -7.20
CA TRP A 77 15.16 14.44 -8.12
C TRP A 77 14.82 15.93 -8.15
#